data_AF-A0A7X6DRG0-F1
#
_entry.id   AF-A0A7X6DRG0-F1
#
_cell.length_a   1.000
_cell.length_b   1.000
_cell.length_c   1.000
_cell.angle_alpha   90.00
_cell.angle_beta   90.00
_cell.angle_gamma   90.00
#
_symmetry.space_group_name_H-M   'P 1'
#
loop_
_entity.id
_entity.type
_entity.pdbx_description
1 polymer ?
#
loop_
_entity_poly.entity_id
_entity_poly.type
_entity_poly.pdbx_seq_one_letter_code
_entity_poly.pdbx_strand_id
1 'polypeptide(L)'
;MKQIFLRLTPLLFSLPWKGLLLTLLFLFPSLALFGEEFSRREGAPPSALLDSVPLPAPSDAPDRPASGIKKVKKPPAKEKSPQALEEEAALRKRARRAADRYALSSKTLFDHILARHGFKSTVPGKSRFVKGFDVRAGIDFVLKSPDARIRANTEGRPGFIFEATYHKKIGVSPEKKPLKTLRVVIDEAGRVITAFPVK
;
A
#
# COMPACT_ATOMS: atom_id res chain seq x y z
N MET A 1 -42.75 -49.95 -20.60
CA MET A 1 -42.82 -49.22 -21.88
C MET A 1 -41.63 -48.28 -21.93
N LYS A 2 -40.47 -48.71 -22.44
CA LYS A 2 -39.92 -48.41 -23.79
C LYS A 2 -39.98 -46.91 -24.16
N GLN A 3 -38.83 -46.24 -24.17
CA GLN A 3 -38.24 -45.60 -25.37
C GLN A 3 -36.78 -45.23 -25.07
N ILE A 4 -35.89 -45.68 -25.96
CA ILE A 4 -34.43 -45.48 -26.02
C ILE A 4 -34.20 -44.74 -27.34
N PHE A 5 -33.45 -43.64 -27.36
CA PHE A 5 -32.71 -43.13 -28.53
C PHE A 5 -31.55 -42.27 -27.97
N LEU A 6 -30.29 -42.72 -27.89
CA LEU A 6 -29.27 -42.83 -28.96
C LEU A 6 -29.16 -41.56 -29.84
N ARG A 7 -28.11 -40.74 -29.67
CA ARG A 7 -26.89 -40.76 -30.53
C ARG A 7 -25.96 -39.52 -30.43
N LEU A 8 -24.65 -39.84 -30.59
CA LEU A 8 -23.55 -39.09 -31.23
C LEU A 8 -22.82 -37.93 -30.50
N THR A 9 -21.65 -38.26 -29.93
CA THR A 9 -20.39 -37.48 -29.97
C THR A 9 -19.70 -37.63 -31.35
N PRO A 10 -18.55 -36.99 -31.69
CA PRO A 10 -17.87 -35.76 -31.25
C PRO A 10 -17.47 -34.85 -32.46
N LEU A 11 -16.92 -33.64 -32.25
CA LEU A 11 -16.04 -33.03 -33.27
C LEU A 11 -14.99 -32.09 -32.67
N LEU A 12 -13.76 -32.53 -32.84
CA LEU A 12 -12.52 -31.79 -32.68
C LEU A 12 -12.47 -30.64 -33.68
N PHE A 13 -12.08 -29.45 -33.22
CA PHE A 13 -11.30 -28.55 -34.06
C PHE A 13 -9.89 -28.46 -33.49
N SER A 14 -9.04 -29.28 -34.11
CA SER A 14 -7.62 -29.05 -34.26
C SER A 14 -7.37 -27.70 -34.95
N LEU A 15 -6.41 -26.91 -34.48
CA LEU A 15 -5.32 -26.43 -35.35
C LEU A 15 -4.17 -25.81 -34.52
N PRO A 16 -2.93 -26.29 -34.72
CA PRO A 16 -1.70 -25.71 -34.20
C PRO A 16 -1.09 -24.75 -35.23
N TRP A 17 -0.55 -23.61 -34.79
CA TRP A 17 0.40 -22.84 -35.62
C TRP A 17 1.66 -22.54 -34.82
N LYS A 18 2.60 -23.48 -34.94
CA LYS A 18 4.03 -23.16 -34.87
C LYS A 18 4.44 -22.58 -36.22
N GLY A 19 5.07 -21.42 -36.18
CA GLY A 19 5.94 -20.83 -37.20
C GLY A 19 6.76 -19.76 -36.43
N LEU A 20 8.00 -19.98 -35.97
CA LEU A 20 9.23 -20.28 -36.72
C LEU A 20 9.49 -19.13 -37.72
N LEU A 21 10.57 -18.34 -37.73
CA LEU A 21 11.89 -18.38 -37.09
C LEU A 21 12.65 -17.07 -37.47
N LEU A 22 13.65 -16.66 -36.66
CA LEU A 22 14.92 -15.95 -37.01
C LEU A 22 14.84 -14.54 -37.66
N THR A 23 15.56 -13.49 -37.24
CA THR A 23 17.02 -13.25 -37.06
C THR A 23 17.20 -11.93 -36.26
N LEU A 24 18.30 -11.50 -35.61
CA LEU A 24 19.74 -11.70 -35.81
C LEU A 24 20.49 -11.12 -34.58
N LEU A 25 21.61 -11.78 -34.24
CA LEU A 25 22.66 -11.43 -33.29
C LEU A 25 23.42 -10.14 -33.66
N PHE A 26 23.66 -9.21 -32.71
CA PHE A 26 24.78 -8.24 -32.66
C PHE A 26 24.79 -7.68 -31.21
N LEU A 27 25.85 -7.46 -30.44
CA LEU A 27 27.29 -7.72 -30.49
C LEU A 27 27.80 -7.34 -29.07
N PHE A 28 28.58 -8.17 -28.37
CA PHE A 28 29.44 -7.79 -27.23
C PHE A 28 30.77 -7.17 -27.77
N PRO A 29 31.77 -6.63 -27.01
CA PRO A 29 31.92 -6.26 -25.59
C PRO A 29 32.69 -4.90 -25.38
N SER A 30 33.12 -4.63 -24.13
CA SER A 30 34.27 -3.80 -23.71
C SER A 30 34.01 -2.35 -23.26
N LEU A 31 34.17 -2.08 -21.95
CA LEU A 31 35.32 -1.31 -21.44
C LEU A 31 35.43 -1.45 -19.91
N ALA A 32 36.58 -1.95 -19.48
CA ALA A 32 37.11 -1.85 -18.12
C ALA A 32 37.85 -0.50 -17.95
N LEU A 33 38.27 -0.23 -16.71
CA LEU A 33 39.23 0.79 -16.23
C LEU A 33 38.69 2.20 -15.91
N PHE A 34 38.59 2.50 -14.61
CA PHE A 34 39.35 3.56 -13.91
C PHE A 34 38.98 3.46 -12.41
N GLY A 35 39.91 3.13 -11.49
CA GLY A 35 40.90 4.04 -10.87
C GLY A 35 40.37 4.44 -9.49
N GLU A 36 40.73 3.72 -8.42
CA GLU A 36 41.84 4.01 -7.48
C GLU A 36 41.87 5.41 -6.83
N GLU A 37 42.13 5.37 -5.53
CA GLU A 37 42.57 6.43 -4.62
C GLU A 37 41.68 7.67 -4.40
N PHE A 38 41.11 7.75 -3.20
CA PHE A 38 41.39 8.93 -2.38
C PHE A 38 41.54 8.54 -0.91
N SER A 39 42.79 8.61 -0.48
CA SER A 39 43.23 8.51 0.90
C SER A 39 42.58 9.59 1.78
N ARG A 40 42.11 9.14 2.94
CA ARG A 40 42.55 9.57 4.27
C ARG A 40 42.84 11.08 4.42
N ARG A 41 41.93 11.79 5.10
CA ARG A 41 42.33 12.85 6.03
C ARG A 41 41.76 12.56 7.40
N GLU A 42 42.66 12.12 8.26
CA GLU A 42 42.55 12.23 9.71
C GLU A 42 42.49 13.71 10.10
N GLY A 43 41.71 14.01 11.13
CA GLY A 43 41.53 15.35 11.68
C GLY A 43 40.56 15.31 12.86
N ALA A 44 40.97 14.61 13.92
CA ALA A 44 40.35 14.73 15.24
C ALA A 44 40.87 16.01 15.95
N PRO A 45 40.23 16.45 17.05
CA PRO A 45 39.84 17.85 17.27
C PRO A 45 40.75 18.61 18.23
N PRO A 46 40.52 19.93 18.40
CA PRO A 46 40.73 20.58 19.69
C PRO A 46 39.42 20.75 20.47
N SER A 47 39.50 20.31 21.72
CA SER A 47 38.59 20.49 22.84
C SER A 47 38.32 21.96 23.20
N ALA A 48 37.32 22.12 24.08
CA ALA A 48 37.11 23.24 25.02
C ALA A 48 36.62 24.56 24.38
N LEU A 49 35.76 25.38 24.98
CA LEU A 49 35.10 25.46 26.29
C LEU A 49 34.09 26.63 26.15
N LEU A 50 32.98 26.57 26.90
CA LEU A 50 32.19 27.70 27.44
C LEU A 50 31.55 28.71 26.48
N ASP A 51 30.22 28.80 26.47
CA ASP A 51 29.52 29.80 27.29
C ASP A 51 27.99 29.79 27.06
N SER A 52 27.28 29.42 28.13
CA SER A 52 26.09 30.08 28.67
C SER A 52 25.33 31.04 27.73
N VAL A 53 24.34 30.52 27.01
CA VAL A 53 23.26 31.35 26.44
C VAL A 53 22.16 31.52 27.50
N PRO A 54 21.86 32.75 27.97
CA PRO A 54 20.75 32.98 28.88
C PRO A 54 19.41 32.72 28.19
N LEU A 55 18.52 32.00 28.87
CA LEU A 55 17.11 31.86 28.51
C LEU A 55 16.43 33.25 28.58
N PRO A 56 15.64 33.66 27.58
CA PRO A 56 14.78 34.83 27.72
C PRO A 56 13.66 34.54 28.73
N ALA A 57 13.47 35.46 29.67
CA ALA A 57 12.43 35.46 30.69
C ALA A 57 11.00 35.43 30.08
N PRO A 58 10.01 34.90 30.81
CA PRO A 58 8.61 34.91 30.38
C PRO A 58 8.05 36.34 30.33
N SER A 59 7.58 36.73 29.16
CA SER A 59 6.84 37.97 28.90
C SER A 59 5.40 37.83 29.40
N ASP A 60 5.09 38.49 30.52
CA ASP A 60 3.72 38.81 30.91
C ASP A 60 3.10 39.81 29.94
N ALA A 61 2.01 39.42 29.26
CA ALA A 61 1.05 40.37 28.69
C ALA A 61 -0.31 39.69 28.41
N PRO A 62 -1.41 40.49 28.39
CA PRO A 62 -2.62 40.20 29.16
C PRO A 62 -3.77 39.54 28.38
N ASP A 63 -4.72 39.08 29.19
CA ASP A 63 -6.07 38.62 28.87
C ASP A 63 -6.69 39.22 27.60
N ARG A 64 -7.04 38.35 26.65
CA ARG A 64 -8.03 38.65 25.61
C ARG A 64 -9.34 37.90 25.92
N PRO A 65 -10.49 38.59 25.92
CA PRO A 65 -11.77 38.00 26.28
C PRO A 65 -12.23 36.96 25.26
N ALA A 66 -12.83 35.90 25.80
CA ALA A 66 -13.43 34.78 25.10
C ALA A 66 -14.50 35.24 24.10
N SER A 67 -14.19 35.10 22.81
CA SER A 67 -15.18 35.19 21.74
C SER A 67 -15.90 33.86 21.58
N GLY A 68 -17.23 33.91 21.75
CA GLY A 68 -18.11 32.76 21.89
C GLY A 68 -18.05 31.78 20.72
N ILE A 69 -17.62 30.55 21.02
CA ILE A 69 -17.86 29.40 20.16
C ILE A 69 -19.34 29.06 20.25
N LYS A 70 -20.11 29.44 19.22
CA LYS A 70 -21.44 28.87 18.98
C LYS A 70 -21.28 27.35 18.90
N LYS A 71 -21.82 26.64 19.91
CA LYS A 71 -21.96 25.17 19.89
C LYS A 71 -22.86 24.80 18.71
N VAL A 72 -22.26 24.50 17.57
CA VAL A 72 -22.94 23.81 16.48
C VAL A 72 -23.29 22.42 17.01
N LYS A 73 -24.58 22.19 17.27
CA LYS A 73 -25.13 20.93 17.75
C LYS A 73 -24.85 19.88 16.69
N LYS A 74 -23.81 19.06 16.92
CA LYS A 74 -23.46 17.90 16.09
C LYS A 74 -24.73 17.03 15.98
N PRO A 75 -25.23 16.72 14.78
CA PRO A 75 -26.40 15.86 14.64
C PRO A 75 -26.12 14.51 15.31
N PRO A 76 -27.11 13.89 15.97
CA PRO A 76 -26.93 12.60 16.61
C PRO A 76 -26.43 11.60 15.56
N ALA A 77 -25.34 10.91 15.87
CA ALA A 77 -24.87 9.81 15.05
C ALA A 77 -26.02 8.80 14.94
N LYS A 78 -26.45 8.48 13.71
CA LYS A 78 -27.39 7.37 13.49
C LYS A 78 -26.82 6.14 14.17
N GLU A 79 -27.44 5.69 15.26
CA GLU A 79 -27.08 4.43 15.91
C GLU A 79 -27.29 3.30 14.90
N LYS A 80 -26.26 2.48 14.72
CA LYS A 80 -26.34 1.28 13.89
C LYS A 80 -27.26 0.28 14.59
N SER A 81 -28.07 -0.45 13.83
CA SER A 81 -28.88 -1.53 14.39
C SER A 81 -27.99 -2.61 15.03
N PRO A 82 -28.47 -3.35 16.04
CA PRO A 82 -27.73 -4.45 16.64
C PRO A 82 -27.24 -5.48 15.60
N GLN A 83 -28.06 -5.79 14.60
CA GLN A 83 -27.71 -6.69 13.50
C GLN A 83 -26.51 -6.18 12.68
N ALA A 84 -26.50 -4.89 12.33
CA ALA A 84 -25.38 -4.30 11.58
C ALA A 84 -24.07 -4.31 12.38
N LEU A 85 -24.14 -4.17 13.71
CA LEU A 85 -22.98 -4.27 14.58
C LEU A 85 -22.44 -5.72 14.65
N GLU A 86 -23.32 -6.70 14.72
CA GLU A 86 -22.95 -8.12 14.71
C GLU A 86 -22.32 -8.54 13.38
N GLU A 87 -22.89 -8.11 12.25
CA GLU A 87 -22.33 -8.35 10.91
C GLU A 87 -20.94 -7.72 10.75
N GLU A 88 -20.76 -6.49 11.22
CA GLU A 88 -19.46 -5.80 11.19
C GLU A 88 -18.42 -6.52 12.07
N ALA A 89 -18.81 -6.97 13.26
CA ALA A 89 -17.94 -7.74 14.14
C ALA A 89 -17.55 -9.09 13.52
N ALA A 90 -18.50 -9.81 12.91
CA ALA A 90 -18.26 -11.06 12.21
C ALA A 90 -17.35 -10.88 10.98
N LEU A 91 -17.55 -9.80 10.20
CA LEU A 91 -16.67 -9.43 9.10
C LEU A 91 -15.26 -9.14 9.60
N ARG A 92 -15.12 -8.34 10.66
CA ARG A 92 -13.82 -7.98 11.24
C ARG A 92 -13.08 -9.22 11.75
N LYS A 93 -13.79 -10.16 12.40
CA LYS A 93 -13.24 -11.44 12.86
C LYS A 93 -12.73 -12.29 11.69
N ARG A 94 -13.51 -12.43 10.61
CA ARG A 94 -13.10 -13.18 9.40
C ARG A 94 -11.89 -12.53 8.72
N ALA A 95 -11.92 -11.21 8.56
CA ALA A 95 -10.83 -10.45 7.95
C ALA A 95 -9.52 -10.63 8.72
N ARG A 96 -9.54 -10.55 10.06
CA ARG A 96 -8.35 -10.77 10.89
C ARG A 96 -7.79 -12.17 10.74
N ARG A 97 -8.63 -13.20 10.78
CA ARG A 97 -8.18 -14.58 10.53
C ARG A 97 -7.53 -14.76 9.15
N ALA A 98 -8.03 -14.08 8.12
CA ALA A 98 -7.40 -14.10 6.80
C ALA A 98 -6.06 -13.34 6.81
N ALA A 99 -5.98 -12.21 7.52
CA ALA A 99 -4.76 -11.42 7.66
C ALA A 99 -3.66 -12.13 8.47
N ASP A 100 -4.00 -12.91 9.50
CA ASP A 100 -3.02 -13.62 10.35
C ASP A 100 -2.14 -14.61 9.57
N ARG A 101 -2.63 -15.09 8.42
CA ARG A 101 -1.97 -16.06 7.54
C ARG A 101 -1.68 -15.50 6.16
N TYR A 102 -1.59 -14.18 6.03
CA TYR A 102 -1.54 -13.56 4.72
C TYR A 102 -0.32 -14.01 3.90
N ALA A 103 -0.48 -14.08 2.59
CA ALA A 103 0.58 -14.42 1.66
C ALA A 103 0.74 -13.34 0.59
N LEU A 104 1.98 -12.86 0.41
CA LEU A 104 2.34 -11.92 -0.64
C LEU A 104 3.27 -12.58 -1.64
N SER A 105 2.73 -12.96 -2.80
CA SER A 105 3.54 -13.55 -3.88
C SER A 105 4.47 -12.50 -4.51
N SER A 106 5.62 -12.95 -5.01
CA SER A 106 6.54 -12.09 -5.77
C SER A 106 5.86 -11.52 -7.02
N LYS A 107 5.03 -12.31 -7.70
CA LYS A 107 4.23 -11.86 -8.86
C LYS A 107 3.31 -10.69 -8.49
N THR A 108 2.55 -10.81 -7.40
CA THR A 108 1.69 -9.71 -6.93
C THR A 108 2.53 -8.48 -6.57
N LEU A 109 3.66 -8.66 -5.88
CA LEU A 109 4.48 -7.52 -5.48
C LEU A 109 5.11 -6.81 -6.68
N PHE A 110 5.82 -7.53 -7.54
CA PHE A 110 6.61 -6.92 -8.61
C PHE A 110 5.77 -6.59 -9.84
N ASP A 111 4.96 -7.53 -10.31
CA ASP A 111 4.26 -7.41 -11.61
C ASP A 111 2.93 -6.64 -11.48
N HIS A 112 2.41 -6.48 -10.26
CA HIS A 112 1.19 -5.73 -10.02
C HIS A 112 1.42 -4.48 -9.15
N ILE A 113 1.82 -4.65 -7.88
CA ILE A 113 1.89 -3.54 -6.93
C ILE A 113 2.98 -2.55 -7.33
N LEU A 114 4.22 -2.99 -7.53
CA LEU A 114 5.33 -2.11 -7.88
C LEU A 114 5.27 -1.63 -9.33
N ALA A 115 4.83 -2.48 -10.27
CA ALA A 115 4.61 -2.07 -11.65
C ALA A 115 3.60 -0.91 -11.77
N ARG A 116 2.52 -0.91 -10.97
CA ARG A 116 1.44 0.09 -11.08
C ARG A 116 1.55 1.23 -10.07
N HIS A 117 2.08 0.96 -8.89
CA HIS A 117 2.11 1.90 -7.76
C HIS A 117 3.52 2.15 -7.22
N GLY A 118 4.56 1.51 -7.74
CA GLY A 118 5.94 1.77 -7.32
C GLY A 118 6.39 3.20 -7.59
N PHE A 119 7.46 3.64 -6.93
CA PHE A 119 8.01 4.99 -7.08
C PHE A 119 8.28 5.39 -8.54
N LYS A 120 8.78 4.43 -9.34
CA LYS A 120 9.09 4.61 -10.76
C LYS A 120 7.91 4.31 -11.70
N SER A 121 6.72 3.95 -11.18
CA SER A 121 5.56 3.70 -12.02
C SER A 121 5.16 4.95 -12.82
N THR A 122 4.82 4.73 -14.08
CA THR A 122 4.33 5.72 -15.03
C THR A 122 2.85 5.51 -15.39
N VAL A 123 2.17 4.53 -14.76
CA VAL A 123 0.77 4.21 -15.07
C VAL A 123 -0.14 5.42 -14.76
N PRO A 124 -0.83 6.00 -15.76
CA PRO A 124 -1.67 7.17 -15.57
C PRO A 124 -2.83 6.91 -14.59
N GLY A 125 -3.21 7.95 -13.83
CA GLY A 125 -4.35 7.88 -12.92
C GLY A 125 -4.17 6.98 -11.69
N LYS A 126 -2.95 6.50 -11.41
CA LYS A 126 -2.63 5.69 -10.22
C LYS A 126 -1.81 6.48 -9.21
N SER A 127 -2.07 6.23 -7.93
CA SER A 127 -1.20 6.70 -6.85
C SER A 127 0.12 5.93 -6.86
N ARG A 128 1.18 6.53 -6.30
CA ARG A 128 2.51 5.92 -6.24
C ARG A 128 3.12 6.02 -4.87
N PHE A 129 3.92 5.04 -4.48
CA PHE A 129 4.76 5.09 -3.30
C PHE A 129 5.88 6.13 -3.45
N VAL A 130 6.31 6.71 -2.33
CA VAL A 130 7.53 7.54 -2.30
C VAL A 130 8.78 6.68 -2.44
N LYS A 131 9.89 7.28 -2.88
CA LYS A 131 11.18 6.59 -2.96
C LYS A 131 11.56 6.05 -1.58
N GLY A 132 11.98 4.79 -1.52
CA GLY A 132 12.45 4.14 -0.29
C GLY A 132 11.33 3.65 0.65
N PHE A 133 10.05 3.80 0.31
CA PHE A 133 8.99 3.17 1.09
C PHE A 133 9.05 1.64 0.92
N ASP A 134 9.20 0.91 2.03
CA ASP A 134 9.16 -0.55 2.04
C ASP A 134 7.70 -1.02 1.97
N VAL A 135 7.30 -1.48 0.78
CA VAL A 135 5.94 -1.95 0.51
C VAL A 135 5.62 -3.25 1.26
N ARG A 136 6.59 -4.15 1.47
CA ARG A 136 6.36 -5.40 2.20
C ARG A 136 6.10 -5.11 3.67
N ALA A 137 6.97 -4.32 4.29
CA ALA A 137 6.80 -3.88 5.68
C ALA A 137 5.50 -3.06 5.84
N GLY A 138 5.16 -2.24 4.86
CA GLY A 138 3.94 -1.45 4.89
C GLY A 138 2.66 -2.30 4.84
N ILE A 139 2.64 -3.36 4.02
CA ILE A 139 1.54 -4.33 3.98
C ILE A 139 1.43 -5.05 5.33
N ASP A 140 2.55 -5.53 5.88
CA ASP A 140 2.57 -6.22 7.17
C ASP A 140 2.00 -5.34 8.29
N PHE A 141 2.44 -4.08 8.35
CA PHE A 141 1.93 -3.08 9.30
C PHE A 141 0.42 -2.91 9.18
N VAL A 142 -0.13 -2.72 7.97
CA VAL A 142 -1.57 -2.49 7.78
C VAL A 142 -2.39 -3.72 8.19
N LEU A 143 -1.94 -4.92 7.82
CA LEU A 143 -2.68 -6.16 8.08
C LEU A 143 -2.66 -6.54 9.57
N LYS A 144 -1.58 -6.22 10.29
CA LYS A 144 -1.44 -6.49 11.73
C LYS A 144 -1.89 -5.35 12.65
N SER A 145 -2.01 -4.12 12.14
CA SER A 145 -2.39 -2.97 12.96
C SER A 145 -3.79 -3.16 13.56
N PRO A 146 -3.97 -3.07 14.89
CA PRO A 146 -5.28 -3.23 15.53
C PRO A 146 -6.27 -2.13 15.12
N ASP A 147 -5.77 -0.93 14.82
CA ASP A 147 -6.58 0.25 14.45
C ASP A 147 -6.88 0.34 12.96
N ALA A 148 -6.46 -0.66 12.17
CA ALA A 148 -6.80 -0.72 10.76
C ALA A 148 -8.32 -0.65 10.57
N ARG A 149 -8.75 0.22 9.64
CA ARG A 149 -10.12 0.25 9.15
C ARG A 149 -10.32 -0.97 8.26
N ILE A 150 -11.28 -1.81 8.61
CA ILE A 150 -11.57 -3.06 7.92
C ILE A 150 -12.96 -2.99 7.32
N ARG A 151 -13.10 -3.40 6.06
CA ARG A 151 -14.38 -3.49 5.37
C ARG A 151 -14.39 -4.60 4.33
N ALA A 152 -15.58 -4.99 3.89
CA ALA A 152 -15.74 -5.87 2.73
C ALA A 152 -15.06 -5.26 1.49
N ASN A 153 -14.58 -6.12 0.62
CA ASN A 153 -14.14 -5.72 -0.71
C ASN A 153 -15.32 -5.15 -1.53
N THR A 154 -15.02 -4.33 -2.54
CA THR A 154 -16.02 -3.60 -3.31
C THR A 154 -16.54 -4.44 -4.49
N GLU A 155 -17.68 -4.02 -5.04
CA GLU A 155 -18.29 -4.61 -6.26
C GLU A 155 -18.62 -6.10 -6.11
N GLY A 156 -19.03 -6.52 -4.90
CA GLY A 156 -19.41 -7.91 -4.62
C GLY A 156 -18.25 -8.91 -4.71
N ARG A 157 -17.00 -8.44 -4.87
CA ARG A 157 -15.84 -9.32 -4.88
C ARG A 157 -15.61 -9.88 -3.46
N PRO A 158 -15.27 -11.17 -3.34
CA PRO A 158 -14.88 -11.72 -2.05
C PRO A 158 -13.59 -11.07 -1.53
N GLY A 159 -13.41 -11.12 -0.21
CA GLY A 159 -12.23 -10.60 0.47
C GLY A 159 -12.47 -9.30 1.25
N PHE A 160 -11.35 -8.70 1.66
CA PHE A 160 -11.33 -7.66 2.67
C PHE A 160 -10.39 -6.52 2.27
N ILE A 161 -10.75 -5.31 2.69
CA ILE A 161 -9.93 -4.11 2.56
C ILE A 161 -9.47 -3.70 3.94
N PHE A 162 -8.16 -3.50 4.08
CA PHE A 162 -7.52 -2.92 5.25
C PHE A 162 -6.94 -1.56 4.89
N GLU A 163 -7.14 -0.57 5.77
CA GLU A 163 -6.53 0.75 5.63
C GLU A 163 -5.92 1.19 6.95
N ALA A 164 -4.68 1.66 6.91
CA ALA A 164 -4.03 2.32 8.05
C ALA A 164 -3.30 3.58 7.59
N THR A 165 -3.30 4.59 8.46
CA THR A 165 -2.72 5.90 8.21
C THR A 165 -1.38 6.04 8.92
N TYR A 166 -0.36 6.45 8.18
CA TYR A 166 0.98 6.73 8.68
C TYR A 166 1.12 8.19 9.09
N HIS A 167 2.00 8.49 10.04
CA HIS A 167 2.32 9.88 10.40
C HIS A 167 3.05 10.62 9.27
N LYS A 168 3.90 9.88 8.53
CA LYS A 168 4.70 10.38 7.42
C LYS A 168 4.03 10.11 6.08
N LYS A 169 4.44 10.88 5.06
CA LYS A 169 4.03 10.67 3.66
C LYS A 169 4.57 9.32 3.18
N ILE A 170 3.69 8.48 2.64
CA ILE A 170 4.05 7.18 2.05
C ILE A 170 3.86 7.15 0.53
N GLY A 171 3.11 8.10 -0.01
CA GLY A 171 2.81 8.13 -1.43
C GLY A 171 2.40 9.50 -1.96
N VAL A 172 2.05 9.51 -3.24
CA VAL A 172 1.52 10.64 -3.98
C VAL A 172 0.30 10.22 -4.80
N SER A 173 -0.69 11.08 -4.88
CA SER A 173 -1.83 10.90 -5.78
C SER A 173 -1.42 11.17 -7.24
N PRO A 174 -2.28 10.87 -8.22
CA PRO A 174 -2.08 11.28 -9.62
C PRO A 174 -1.85 12.80 -9.75
N GLU A 175 -2.54 13.60 -8.94
CA GLU A 175 -2.44 15.07 -8.85
C GLU A 175 -1.27 15.54 -7.96
N LYS A 176 -0.31 14.66 -7.66
CA LYS A 176 0.90 14.92 -6.86
C LYS A 176 0.66 15.30 -5.39
N LYS A 177 -0.57 15.14 -4.87
CA LYS A 177 -0.87 15.40 -3.46
C LYS A 177 -0.24 14.33 -2.56
N PRO A 178 0.30 14.70 -1.38
CA PRO A 178 0.88 13.72 -0.47
C PRO A 178 -0.21 12.80 0.10
N LEU A 179 0.09 11.50 0.13
CA LEU A 179 -0.79 10.45 0.69
C LEU A 179 -0.11 9.78 1.89
N LYS A 180 -0.90 9.53 2.93
CA LYS A 180 -0.46 8.94 4.21
C LYS A 180 -1.13 7.60 4.52
N THR A 181 -2.20 7.25 3.82
CA THR A 181 -2.97 6.03 4.08
C THR A 181 -2.56 4.95 3.10
N LEU A 182 -2.28 3.74 3.58
CA LEU A 182 -2.06 2.58 2.74
C LEU A 182 -3.34 1.74 2.74
N ARG A 183 -3.85 1.42 1.55
CA ARG A 183 -4.90 0.43 1.36
C ARG A 183 -4.27 -0.90 0.95
N VAL A 184 -4.66 -1.97 1.62
CA VAL A 184 -4.31 -3.35 1.26
C VAL A 184 -5.59 -4.14 1.02
N VAL A 185 -5.64 -4.89 -0.07
CA VAL A 185 -6.76 -5.78 -0.40
C VAL A 185 -6.27 -7.21 -0.33
N ILE A 186 -6.95 -8.05 0.44
CA ILE A 186 -6.70 -9.49 0.54
C ILE A 186 -7.96 -10.27 0.18
N ASP A 187 -7.82 -11.48 -0.33
CA ASP A 187 -8.95 -12.41 -0.47
C ASP A 187 -9.25 -13.15 0.84
N GLU A 188 -10.25 -14.03 0.82
CA GLU A 188 -10.65 -14.82 2.00
C GLU A 188 -9.59 -15.85 2.45
N ALA A 189 -8.70 -16.26 1.54
CA ALA A 189 -7.59 -17.14 1.88
C ALA A 189 -6.44 -16.37 2.57
N GLY A 190 -6.42 -15.03 2.47
CA GLY A 190 -5.33 -14.19 2.96
C GLY A 190 -4.30 -13.83 1.88
N ARG A 191 -4.54 -14.14 0.62
CA ARG A 191 -3.62 -13.76 -0.46
C ARG A 191 -3.78 -12.27 -0.73
N VAL A 192 -2.67 -11.54 -0.74
CA VAL A 192 -2.65 -10.13 -1.13
C VAL A 192 -2.99 -10.02 -2.61
N ILE A 193 -3.99 -9.21 -2.92
CA ILE A 193 -4.43 -8.91 -4.29
C ILE A 193 -3.76 -7.64 -4.78
N THR A 194 -3.75 -6.58 -3.94
CA THR A 194 -3.10 -5.31 -4.27
C THR A 194 -2.83 -4.48 -3.02
N ALA A 195 -1.94 -3.50 -3.13
CA ALA A 195 -1.70 -2.49 -2.12
C ALA A 195 -1.29 -1.17 -2.77
N PHE A 196 -1.85 -0.05 -2.31
CA PHE A 196 -1.52 1.27 -2.87
C PHE A 196 -1.84 2.42 -1.91
N PRO A 197 -1.13 3.56 -2.01
CA PRO A 197 -1.45 4.75 -1.23
C PRO A 197 -2.82 5.31 -1.62
N VAL A 198 -3.60 5.76 -0.64
CA VAL A 198 -4.92 6.38 -0.81
C VAL A 198 -5.04 7.67 0.00
N LYS A 199 -6.03 8.48 -0.37
CA LYS A 199 -6.41 9.70 0.35
C LYS A 199 -7.04 9.36 1.70
#